data_AF-A0A9R0YLA9-F1
#
_entry.id   AF-A0A9R0YLA9-F1
#
_cell.length_a   1.000
_cell.length_b   1.000
_cell.length_c   1.000
_cell.angle_alpha   90.00
_cell.angle_beta   90.00
_cell.angle_gamma   90.00
#
_symmetry.space_group_name_H-M   'P 1'
#
loop_
_entity.id
_entity.type
_entity.pdbx_description
1 polymer ?
#
loop_
_entity_poly.entity_id
_entity_poly.type
_entity_poly.pdbx_seq_one_letter_code
_entity_poly.pdbx_strand_id
1 'polypeptide(L)'
;MGGDVRIPSHSKWLPTVPKNPDAIMFKFVPITSLLTGIPGSGYLSHAINLYLRYKPDLDDLQHFLEFQVPLQWAPVFNVLVLGPQKRKGSYPSLQFRFLGPKLRVNTSQVSSAQKPVVGLRLYLEGRKCNQLAIHVQHLSSVPSMLGDSMASSMSEWRESEDTDPGYIEAIQWNSYSCISTSVVKYNPEWSKRVSGGVFIVTGAQLFTKGTWARKVLHLRLLYTHIPKCTIHKSEWTRAPAASQKGSFFTTISTTLSSPFMHRNAQPAQKHEPAQLNSGVYPDGPPVPLQSRKLLKFVDMSEVVKGAHDVPGHWLVTAAKLVKEAGKIGLHVKFALLNYDDTEQPHGSIMSYHCK
;
A
#
# COMPACT_ATOMS: atom_id res chain seq x y z
N MET A 1 -21.67 38.88 -14.91
CA MET A 1 -22.99 39.51 -15.16
C MET A 1 -22.75 40.59 -16.20
N GLY A 2 -23.38 40.48 -17.36
CA GLY A 2 -23.24 41.49 -18.41
C GLY A 2 -23.89 42.82 -18.03
N GLY A 3 -23.69 43.84 -18.84
CA GLY A 3 -24.20 45.20 -18.60
C GLY A 3 -23.29 46.06 -17.72
N ASP A 4 -23.74 47.28 -17.41
CA ASP A 4 -22.99 48.24 -16.59
C ASP A 4 -23.23 47.99 -15.10
N VAL A 5 -22.24 47.40 -14.43
CA VAL A 5 -22.27 47.04 -13.00
C VAL A 5 -22.45 48.25 -12.07
N ARG A 6 -22.25 49.47 -12.59
CA ARG A 6 -22.37 50.72 -11.81
C ARG A 6 -23.82 51.20 -11.65
N ILE A 7 -24.78 50.57 -12.33
CA ILE A 7 -26.19 50.95 -12.27
C ILE A 7 -26.90 50.12 -11.19
N PRO A 8 -27.35 50.73 -10.08
CA PRO A 8 -27.97 49.99 -8.97
C PRO A 8 -29.42 49.58 -9.23
N SER A 9 -30.08 50.17 -10.23
CA SER A 9 -31.49 49.91 -10.54
C SER A 9 -31.63 48.91 -11.68
N HIS A 10 -32.31 47.79 -11.44
CA HIS A 10 -32.53 46.73 -12.43
C HIS A 10 -33.16 47.24 -13.73
N SER A 11 -34.16 48.13 -13.66
CA SER A 11 -34.84 48.67 -14.84
C SER A 11 -33.93 49.56 -15.70
N LYS A 12 -32.92 50.20 -15.10
CA LYS A 12 -31.90 51.00 -15.80
C LYS A 12 -30.71 50.14 -16.26
N TRP A 13 -30.43 49.02 -15.58
CA TRP A 13 -29.38 48.08 -15.94
C TRP A 13 -29.78 47.17 -17.11
N LEU A 14 -31.03 46.69 -17.16
CA LEU A 14 -31.54 45.80 -18.21
C LEU A 14 -31.25 46.27 -19.65
N PRO A 15 -31.46 47.56 -20.03
CA PRO A 15 -31.12 48.02 -21.38
C PRO A 15 -29.61 48.08 -21.67
N THR A 16 -28.74 47.91 -20.67
CA THR A 16 -27.28 47.86 -20.85
C THR A 16 -26.76 46.45 -21.14
N VAL A 17 -27.55 45.40 -20.88
CA VAL A 17 -27.15 44.00 -21.09
C VAL A 17 -26.87 43.66 -22.56
N PRO A 18 -27.69 44.08 -23.55
CA PRO A 18 -27.38 43.82 -24.96
C PRO A 18 -26.14 44.56 -25.46
N LYS A 19 -25.74 45.66 -24.80
CA LYS A 19 -24.56 46.46 -25.16
C LYS A 19 -23.27 45.83 -24.67
N ASN A 20 -23.31 45.20 -23.50
CA ASN A 20 -22.18 44.48 -22.90
C ASN A 20 -22.64 43.06 -22.49
N PRO A 21 -22.88 42.15 -23.46
CA PRO A 21 -23.30 40.80 -23.14
C PRO A 21 -22.15 40.05 -22.44
N ASP A 22 -22.52 39.17 -21.51
CA ASP A 22 -21.58 38.30 -20.79
C ASP A 22 -22.12 36.87 -20.83
N ALA A 23 -21.22 35.89 -20.67
CA ALA A 23 -21.59 34.48 -20.71
C ALA A 23 -22.36 34.11 -19.43
N ILE A 24 -23.67 33.92 -19.59
CA ILE A 24 -24.58 33.57 -18.47
C ILE A 24 -24.86 32.07 -18.36
N MET A 25 -24.63 31.31 -19.44
CA MET A 25 -24.91 29.88 -19.48
C MET A 25 -23.82 29.15 -20.26
N PHE A 26 -23.21 28.17 -19.61
CA PHE A 26 -22.09 27.39 -20.15
C PHE A 26 -22.52 25.95 -20.43
N LYS A 27 -22.09 25.42 -21.56
CA LYS A 27 -22.12 23.99 -21.87
C LYS A 27 -20.69 23.53 -22.02
N PHE A 28 -20.28 22.56 -21.19
CA PHE A 28 -18.93 22.04 -21.19
C PHE A 28 -18.84 20.76 -22.00
N VAL A 29 -17.77 20.63 -22.77
CA VAL A 29 -17.37 19.42 -23.46
C VAL A 29 -16.03 18.99 -22.86
N PRO A 30 -15.83 17.71 -22.50
CA PRO A 30 -14.59 17.29 -21.91
C PRO A 30 -13.45 17.44 -22.93
N ILE A 31 -12.28 17.89 -22.46
CA ILE A 31 -11.10 18.08 -23.32
C ILE A 31 -10.69 16.79 -24.04
N THR A 32 -11.03 15.63 -23.46
CA THR A 32 -10.78 14.31 -24.06
C THR A 32 -11.53 14.11 -25.38
N SER A 33 -12.66 14.78 -25.59
CA SER A 33 -13.37 14.77 -26.89
C SER A 33 -12.58 15.44 -28.01
N LEU A 34 -11.65 16.35 -27.68
CA LEU A 34 -10.76 16.98 -28.67
C LEU A 34 -9.54 16.10 -29.01
N LEU A 35 -9.29 15.04 -28.25
CA LEU A 35 -8.11 14.17 -28.39
C LEU A 35 -8.43 12.84 -29.07
N THR A 36 -9.62 12.70 -29.65
CA THR A 36 -10.03 11.49 -30.36
C THR A 36 -9.09 11.22 -31.54
N GLY A 37 -8.48 10.05 -31.59
CA GLY A 37 -7.53 9.66 -32.65
C GLY A 37 -6.07 9.99 -32.36
N ILE A 38 -5.76 10.70 -31.26
CA ILE A 38 -4.38 10.95 -30.82
C ILE A 38 -3.88 9.76 -29.98
N PRO A 39 -2.75 9.14 -30.32
CA PRO A 39 -2.12 8.11 -29.50
C PRO A 39 -1.84 8.63 -28.08
N GLY A 40 -2.22 7.88 -27.06
CA GLY A 40 -2.02 8.27 -25.66
C GLY A 40 -3.13 9.12 -25.03
N SER A 41 -4.18 9.48 -25.76
CA SER A 41 -5.39 10.16 -25.23
C SER A 41 -6.06 9.39 -24.07
N GLY A 42 -5.88 8.07 -24.01
CA GLY A 42 -6.30 7.23 -22.89
C GLY A 42 -5.63 7.58 -21.56
N TYR A 43 -4.36 8.04 -21.57
CA TYR A 43 -3.65 8.42 -20.33
C TYR A 43 -4.26 9.65 -19.69
N LEU A 44 -4.59 10.68 -20.49
CA LEU A 44 -5.24 11.88 -19.96
C LEU A 44 -6.63 11.55 -19.41
N SER A 45 -7.41 10.75 -20.14
CA SER A 45 -8.73 10.31 -19.67
C SER A 45 -8.62 9.55 -18.34
N HIS A 46 -7.61 8.71 -18.20
CA HIS A 46 -7.34 8.00 -16.95
C HIS A 46 -6.95 8.94 -15.81
N ALA A 47 -6.03 9.88 -16.04
CA ALA A 47 -5.62 10.87 -15.04
C ALA A 47 -6.79 11.75 -14.58
N ILE A 48 -7.65 12.20 -15.50
CA ILE A 48 -8.86 12.96 -15.17
C ILE A 48 -9.79 12.12 -14.30
N ASN A 49 -10.01 10.85 -14.65
CA ASN A 49 -10.85 9.95 -13.86
C ASN A 49 -10.30 9.72 -12.45
N LEU A 50 -8.97 9.58 -12.32
CA LEU A 50 -8.30 9.48 -11.02
C LEU A 50 -8.50 10.75 -10.19
N TYR A 51 -8.30 11.93 -10.80
CA TYR A 51 -8.54 13.20 -10.13
C TYR A 51 -10.00 13.36 -9.69
N LEU A 52 -10.96 13.05 -10.55
CA LEU A 52 -12.39 13.17 -10.21
C LEU A 52 -12.82 12.18 -9.13
N ARG A 53 -12.18 11.01 -9.06
CA ARG A 53 -12.47 9.97 -8.07
C ARG A 53 -11.90 10.29 -6.69
N TYR A 54 -10.65 10.72 -6.62
CA TYR A 54 -9.93 10.88 -5.35
C TYR A 54 -9.77 12.33 -4.90
N LYS A 55 -9.83 13.29 -5.84
CA LYS A 55 -9.68 14.74 -5.62
C LYS A 55 -8.53 15.09 -4.68
N PRO A 56 -7.29 14.67 -4.99
CA PRO A 56 -6.12 15.06 -4.20
C PRO A 56 -5.90 16.59 -4.29
N ASP A 57 -5.20 17.13 -3.32
CA ASP A 57 -4.76 18.53 -3.33
C ASP A 57 -3.84 18.79 -4.53
N LEU A 58 -3.84 20.02 -5.04
CA LEU A 58 -3.11 20.38 -6.27
C LEU A 58 -1.59 20.19 -6.11
N ASP A 59 -1.05 20.50 -4.94
CA ASP A 59 0.37 20.34 -4.63
C ASP A 59 0.81 18.86 -4.63
N ASP A 60 -0.12 17.95 -4.31
CA ASP A 60 0.13 16.52 -4.25
C ASP A 60 -0.27 15.78 -5.56
N LEU A 61 -0.91 16.46 -6.52
CA LEU A 61 -1.50 15.83 -7.69
C LEU A 61 -0.46 15.11 -8.55
N GLN A 62 0.70 15.74 -8.78
CA GLN A 62 1.79 15.15 -9.56
C GLN A 62 2.29 13.86 -8.89
N HIS A 63 2.63 13.94 -7.61
CA HIS A 63 3.08 12.80 -6.81
C HIS A 63 2.02 11.69 -6.77
N PHE A 64 0.75 12.06 -6.58
CA PHE A 64 -0.37 11.12 -6.58
C PHE A 64 -0.43 10.34 -7.89
N LEU A 65 -0.39 11.02 -9.04
CA LEU A 65 -0.49 10.41 -10.36
C LEU A 65 0.69 9.47 -10.65
N GLU A 66 1.91 9.84 -10.27
CA GLU A 66 3.08 8.96 -10.45
C GLU A 66 3.00 7.68 -9.62
N PHE A 67 2.35 7.74 -8.46
CA PHE A 67 2.12 6.58 -7.60
C PHE A 67 0.92 5.73 -8.03
N GLN A 68 0.12 6.17 -9.02
CA GLN A 68 -0.99 5.38 -9.59
C GLN A 68 -0.49 4.33 -10.60
N VAL A 69 0.48 3.52 -10.17
CA VAL A 69 0.98 2.37 -10.91
C VAL A 69 0.48 1.07 -10.28
N PRO A 70 0.39 -0.04 -11.05
CA PRO A 70 -0.04 -1.32 -10.51
C PRO A 70 0.77 -1.75 -9.29
N LEU A 71 0.09 -2.20 -8.24
CA LEU A 71 0.73 -2.74 -7.04
C LEU A 71 0.99 -4.23 -7.20
N GLN A 72 2.15 -4.70 -6.75
CA GLN A 72 2.54 -6.10 -6.78
C GLN A 72 3.03 -6.55 -5.42
N TRP A 73 2.74 -7.81 -5.08
CA TRP A 73 3.26 -8.45 -3.88
C TRP A 73 4.52 -9.25 -4.21
N ALA A 74 5.56 -9.05 -3.41
CA ALA A 74 6.75 -9.89 -3.36
C ALA A 74 6.72 -10.75 -2.07
N PRO A 75 7.04 -12.06 -2.14
CA PRO A 75 7.27 -12.83 -3.37
C PRO A 75 5.99 -12.97 -4.19
N VAL A 76 6.14 -12.93 -5.54
CA VAL A 76 5.01 -13.15 -6.45
C VAL A 76 4.58 -14.61 -6.31
N PHE A 77 3.31 -14.82 -5.99
CA PHE A 77 2.76 -16.15 -5.80
C PHE A 77 2.62 -16.86 -7.16
N ASN A 78 3.64 -17.61 -7.58
CA ASN A 78 3.53 -18.50 -8.73
C ASN A 78 2.93 -19.85 -8.29
N VAL A 79 1.68 -20.09 -8.68
CA VAL A 79 0.99 -21.40 -8.56
C VAL A 79 1.73 -22.49 -9.37
N LEU A 80 2.57 -22.11 -10.33
CA LEU A 80 3.37 -23.03 -11.13
C LEU A 80 4.80 -23.15 -10.58
N VAL A 81 4.94 -23.88 -9.47
CA VAL A 81 6.25 -24.38 -9.04
C VAL A 81 6.64 -25.57 -9.93
N LEU A 82 6.99 -25.29 -11.19
CA LEU A 82 7.67 -26.24 -12.10
C LEU A 82 9.21 -26.10 -12.03
N GLY A 83 9.72 -25.43 -11.00
CA GLY A 83 11.15 -25.34 -10.72
C GLY A 83 11.57 -26.30 -9.60
N PRO A 84 12.82 -26.82 -9.60
CA PRO A 84 13.34 -27.60 -8.50
C PRO A 84 13.24 -26.77 -7.21
N GLN A 85 12.37 -27.19 -6.30
CA GLN A 85 12.29 -26.64 -4.94
C GLN A 85 13.71 -26.67 -4.36
N LYS A 86 14.35 -25.51 -4.22
CA LYS A 86 15.66 -25.39 -3.55
C LYS A 86 15.60 -26.24 -2.28
N ARG A 87 16.53 -27.18 -2.15
CA ARG A 87 16.62 -28.14 -1.04
C ARG A 87 16.33 -27.38 0.27
N LYS A 88 15.25 -27.77 0.95
CA LYS A 88 14.78 -27.14 2.19
C LYS A 88 15.90 -27.18 3.22
N GLY A 89 16.57 -26.06 3.41
CA GLY A 89 17.26 -25.79 4.67
C GLY A 89 16.27 -25.98 5.83
N SER A 90 16.75 -26.42 6.97
CA SER A 90 15.93 -26.55 8.17
C SER A 90 15.42 -25.17 8.58
N TYR A 91 14.15 -24.85 8.28
CA TYR A 91 13.53 -23.62 8.75
C TYR A 91 13.43 -23.64 10.28
N PRO A 92 13.83 -22.56 10.97
CA PRO A 92 13.63 -22.48 12.39
C PRO A 92 12.13 -22.56 12.70
N SER A 93 11.78 -23.26 13.78
CA SER A 93 10.39 -23.40 14.22
C SER A 93 10.16 -22.82 15.60
N LEU A 94 9.07 -22.08 15.73
CA LEU A 94 8.48 -21.58 16.97
C LEU A 94 7.47 -22.59 17.50
N GLN A 95 7.49 -22.80 18.81
CA GLN A 95 6.54 -23.65 19.51
C GLN A 95 5.80 -22.81 20.54
N PHE A 96 4.48 -22.98 20.59
CA PHE A 96 3.64 -22.24 21.54
C PHE A 96 3.40 -23.01 22.83
N ARG A 97 3.54 -24.35 22.80
CA ARG A 97 3.34 -25.26 23.95
C ARG A 97 4.28 -26.46 23.83
N PHE A 98 4.63 -27.07 24.96
CA PHE A 98 5.32 -28.36 24.99
C PHE A 98 4.50 -29.40 24.22
N LEU A 99 5.10 -30.07 23.23
CA LEU A 99 4.43 -30.98 22.27
C LEU A 99 3.33 -30.34 21.39
N GLY A 100 3.32 -29.01 21.26
CA GLY A 100 2.34 -28.26 20.48
C GLY A 100 2.64 -28.15 18.97
N PRO A 101 1.75 -27.46 18.23
CA PRO A 101 1.98 -27.20 16.80
C PRO A 101 3.22 -26.31 16.61
N LYS A 102 4.03 -26.65 15.60
CA LYS A 102 5.26 -25.94 15.25
C LYS A 102 5.02 -24.99 14.09
N LEU A 103 5.25 -23.69 14.30
CA LEU A 103 5.22 -22.67 13.26
C LEU A 103 6.63 -22.48 12.72
N ARG A 104 6.88 -22.88 11.48
CA ARG A 104 8.18 -22.66 10.81
C ARG A 104 8.26 -21.20 10.38
N VAL A 105 9.42 -20.58 10.49
CA VAL A 105 9.64 -19.20 10.04
C VAL A 105 10.43 -19.25 8.74
N ASN A 106 9.89 -18.67 7.68
CA ASN A 106 10.58 -18.51 6.43
C ASN A 106 11.59 -17.36 6.57
N THR A 107 12.87 -17.71 6.48
CA THR A 107 14.00 -16.77 6.61
C THR A 107 14.46 -16.23 5.25
N SER A 108 13.71 -16.45 4.17
CA SER A 108 14.04 -15.88 2.86
C SER A 108 13.97 -14.36 2.89
N GLN A 109 14.97 -13.70 2.31
CA GLN A 109 14.94 -12.26 2.09
C GLN A 109 13.94 -11.93 0.99
N VAL A 110 13.00 -11.03 1.28
CA VAL A 110 12.05 -10.50 0.30
C VAL A 110 12.50 -9.09 -0.04
N SER A 111 12.90 -8.88 -1.29
CA SER A 111 13.33 -7.57 -1.80
C SER A 111 12.45 -7.19 -2.98
N SER A 112 12.11 -5.91 -3.09
CA SER A 112 11.37 -5.33 -4.20
C SER A 112 12.27 -4.87 -5.35
N ALA A 113 13.56 -5.25 -5.36
CA ALA A 113 14.56 -4.78 -6.31
C ALA A 113 14.60 -3.24 -6.39
N GLN A 114 14.75 -2.60 -5.22
CA GLN A 114 14.76 -1.14 -5.02
C GLN A 114 13.45 -0.43 -5.37
N LYS A 115 12.33 -1.14 -5.63
CA LYS A 115 11.04 -0.49 -5.83
C LYS A 115 10.45 -0.03 -4.49
N PRO A 116 9.88 1.18 -4.39
CA PRO A 116 9.32 1.66 -3.14
C PRO A 116 8.20 0.75 -2.61
N VAL A 117 8.20 0.51 -1.31
CA VAL A 117 7.22 -0.34 -0.62
C VAL A 117 6.09 0.52 -0.07
N VAL A 118 4.85 0.10 -0.37
CA VAL A 118 3.61 0.78 0.03
C VAL A 118 2.79 -0.04 1.04
N GLY A 119 3.27 -1.23 1.40
CA GLY A 119 2.60 -2.05 2.39
C GLY A 119 3.34 -3.33 2.74
N LEU A 120 2.94 -3.93 3.86
CA LEU A 120 3.50 -5.18 4.38
C LEU A 120 2.38 -6.06 4.93
N ARG A 121 2.54 -7.39 4.83
CA ARG A 121 1.65 -8.36 5.47
C ARG A 121 2.40 -9.60 5.93
N LEU A 122 1.91 -10.23 7.00
CA LEU A 122 2.33 -11.57 7.38
C LEU A 122 1.47 -12.60 6.64
N TYR A 123 2.09 -13.71 6.25
CA TYR A 123 1.40 -14.75 5.49
C TYR A 123 1.81 -16.15 5.96
N LEU A 124 0.89 -17.12 5.86
CA LEU A 124 1.16 -18.52 6.18
C LEU A 124 1.28 -19.35 4.90
N GLU A 125 2.51 -19.58 4.47
CA GLU A 125 2.86 -20.35 3.29
C GLU A 125 2.80 -21.88 3.52
N GLY A 126 2.79 -22.61 2.39
CA GLY A 126 2.89 -24.06 2.33
C GLY A 126 1.55 -24.78 2.45
N ARG A 127 1.51 -26.03 1.98
CA ARG A 127 0.28 -26.87 1.97
C ARG A 127 -0.37 -27.03 3.35
N LYS A 128 0.43 -26.90 4.42
CA LYS A 128 -0.01 -27.03 5.82
C LYS A 128 -0.26 -25.68 6.51
N CYS A 129 -0.08 -24.55 5.81
CA CYS A 129 -0.16 -23.18 6.34
C CYS A 129 0.60 -23.04 7.69
N ASN A 130 1.80 -23.59 7.73
CA ASN A 130 2.63 -23.64 8.93
C ASN A 130 4.00 -22.99 8.74
N GLN A 131 4.16 -22.21 7.67
CA GLN A 131 5.36 -21.44 7.38
C GLN A 131 5.01 -19.95 7.42
N LEU A 132 5.41 -19.26 8.48
CA LEU A 132 5.28 -17.81 8.60
C LEU A 132 6.25 -17.13 7.65
N ALA A 133 5.74 -16.32 6.74
CA ALA A 133 6.49 -15.49 5.83
C ALA A 133 6.04 -14.02 5.94
N ILE A 134 6.89 -13.11 5.46
CA ILE A 134 6.55 -11.69 5.31
C ILE A 134 6.47 -11.38 3.82
N HIS A 135 5.40 -10.70 3.41
CA HIS A 135 5.22 -10.25 2.04
C HIS A 135 5.26 -8.72 2.01
N VAL A 136 5.77 -8.20 0.91
CA VAL A 136 6.02 -6.78 0.69
C VAL A 136 5.21 -6.34 -0.52
N GLN A 137 4.36 -5.32 -0.36
CA GLN A 137 3.66 -4.70 -1.47
C GLN A 137 4.49 -3.55 -2.00
N HIS A 138 4.85 -3.59 -3.27
CA HIS A 138 5.65 -2.57 -3.92
C HIS A 138 4.99 -2.11 -5.21
N LEU A 139 5.41 -0.94 -5.68
CA LEU A 139 5.03 -0.41 -6.99
C LEU A 139 5.58 -1.31 -8.10
N SER A 140 4.84 -1.55 -9.18
CA SER A 140 5.33 -2.35 -10.32
C SER A 140 6.48 -1.66 -11.06
N SER A 141 6.45 -0.32 -11.09
CA SER A 141 7.45 0.57 -11.68
C SER A 141 7.88 1.61 -10.64
N VAL A 142 9.13 2.06 -10.71
CA VAL A 142 9.61 3.17 -9.88
C VAL A 142 9.03 4.47 -10.44
N PRO A 143 8.50 5.39 -9.61
CA PRO A 143 8.06 6.70 -10.08
C PRO A 143 9.21 7.46 -10.75
N SER A 144 8.90 8.24 -11.80
CA SER A 144 9.91 8.98 -12.56
C SER A 144 10.72 9.92 -11.69
N MET A 145 10.09 10.58 -10.72
CA MET A 145 10.77 11.48 -9.78
C MET A 145 11.84 10.78 -8.93
N LEU A 146 11.76 9.46 -8.77
CA LEU A 146 12.70 8.67 -7.96
C LEU A 146 13.70 7.88 -8.80
N GLY A 147 13.43 7.65 -10.10
CA GLY A 147 14.16 6.70 -10.94
C GLY A 147 15.68 6.89 -10.93
N ASP A 148 16.13 8.09 -11.27
CA ASP A 148 17.57 8.41 -11.39
C ASP A 148 18.27 8.42 -10.02
N SER A 149 17.56 8.90 -9.00
CA SER A 149 18.05 9.00 -7.62
C SER A 149 18.23 7.62 -6.97
N MET A 150 17.36 6.66 -7.28
CA MET A 150 17.39 5.33 -6.67
C MET A 150 18.39 4.38 -7.33
N ALA A 151 18.76 4.58 -8.60
CA ALA A 151 19.66 3.67 -9.32
C ALA A 151 21.05 3.55 -8.67
N SER A 152 21.57 4.62 -8.05
CA SER A 152 22.87 4.65 -7.36
C SER A 152 22.75 4.68 -5.83
N SER A 153 21.55 4.40 -5.30
CA SER A 153 21.27 4.56 -3.88
C SER A 153 21.90 3.49 -2.99
N MET A 154 22.42 3.91 -1.84
CA MET A 154 22.87 3.00 -0.79
C MET A 154 21.67 2.18 -0.27
N SER A 155 21.85 0.86 -0.17
CA SER A 155 20.88 -0.02 0.45
C SER A 155 21.51 -0.87 1.56
N GLU A 156 20.98 -0.78 2.77
CA GLU A 156 21.50 -1.50 3.95
C GLU A 156 20.37 -2.18 4.75
N TRP A 157 20.64 -3.38 5.25
CA TRP A 157 19.70 -4.11 6.10
C TRP A 157 19.82 -3.69 7.56
N ARG A 158 18.68 -3.39 8.20
CA ARG A 158 18.60 -3.15 9.65
C ARG A 158 17.78 -4.23 10.34
N GLU A 159 18.33 -4.74 11.43
CA GLU A 159 17.67 -5.69 12.34
C GLU A 159 16.98 -4.96 13.48
N SER A 160 15.94 -5.59 14.03
CA SER A 160 15.39 -5.24 15.33
C SER A 160 16.49 -5.31 16.39
N GLU A 161 16.59 -4.31 17.26
CA GLU A 161 17.57 -4.32 18.36
C GLU A 161 17.19 -5.36 19.41
N ASP A 162 18.23 -6.06 19.91
CA ASP A 162 18.13 -7.14 20.91
C ASP A 162 18.57 -6.67 22.32
N THR A 163 19.03 -5.42 22.43
CA THR A 163 19.73 -4.93 23.62
C THR A 163 18.81 -4.78 24.83
N ASP A 164 17.54 -4.44 24.62
CA ASP A 164 16.59 -4.16 25.70
C ASP A 164 15.59 -5.30 25.88
N PRO A 165 15.61 -6.02 27.02
CA PRO A 165 14.68 -7.13 27.28
C PRO A 165 13.22 -6.67 27.39
N GLY A 166 12.97 -5.37 27.57
CA GLY A 166 11.63 -4.77 27.62
C GLY A 166 10.84 -4.87 26.31
N TYR A 167 11.52 -5.05 25.16
CA TYR A 167 10.87 -5.24 23.86
C TYR A 167 10.65 -6.70 23.50
N ILE A 168 10.87 -7.65 24.42
CA ILE A 168 10.68 -9.08 24.15
C ILE A 168 9.40 -9.56 24.83
N GLU A 169 8.36 -9.79 24.03
CA GLU A 169 7.06 -10.24 24.54
C GLU A 169 6.83 -11.73 24.29
N ALA A 170 6.43 -12.47 25.32
CA ALA A 170 6.04 -13.87 25.17
C ALA A 170 4.67 -13.98 24.50
N ILE A 171 4.55 -14.85 23.48
CA ILE A 171 3.30 -15.02 22.72
C ILE A 171 2.23 -15.70 23.58
N GLN A 172 2.63 -16.70 24.37
CA GLN A 172 1.79 -17.37 25.36
C GLN A 172 2.41 -17.28 26.76
N TRP A 173 1.58 -17.55 27.77
CA TRP A 173 1.97 -17.64 29.18
C TRP A 173 3.22 -18.53 29.42
N ASN A 174 3.42 -19.59 28.63
CA ASN A 174 4.53 -20.53 28.81
C ASN A 174 5.86 -20.14 28.13
N SER A 175 6.06 -18.89 27.70
CA SER A 175 7.35 -18.27 27.27
C SER A 175 8.28 -18.97 26.26
N TYR A 176 7.91 -20.12 25.67
CA TYR A 176 8.73 -20.87 24.70
C TYR A 176 8.99 -20.11 23.39
N SER A 177 8.09 -19.20 23.03
CA SER A 177 8.22 -18.31 21.88
C SER A 177 7.95 -16.87 22.28
N CYS A 178 8.88 -16.01 21.91
CA CYS A 178 8.78 -14.57 22.11
C CYS A 178 8.80 -13.85 20.75
N ILE A 179 8.32 -12.61 20.74
CA ILE A 179 8.38 -11.68 19.62
C ILE A 179 9.21 -10.50 20.08
N SER A 180 10.12 -10.03 19.25
CA SER A 180 10.73 -8.72 19.44
C SER A 180 9.79 -7.64 18.91
N THR A 181 9.28 -6.82 19.81
CA THR A 181 8.44 -5.66 19.53
C THR A 181 9.25 -4.38 19.32
N SER A 182 10.58 -4.50 19.22
CA SER A 182 11.45 -3.36 18.96
C SER A 182 11.23 -2.81 17.56
N VAL A 183 11.25 -1.47 17.46
CA VAL A 183 10.95 -0.78 16.21
C VAL A 183 12.16 -0.85 15.28
N VAL A 184 11.97 -1.41 14.10
CA VAL A 184 13.01 -1.40 13.07
C VAL A 184 12.92 -0.07 12.32
N LYS A 185 13.73 0.91 12.71
CA LYS A 185 13.89 2.22 12.05
C LYS A 185 15.21 2.28 11.27
N TYR A 186 15.39 3.29 10.42
CA TYR A 186 16.69 3.53 9.78
C TYR A 186 17.78 3.83 10.83
N ASN A 187 19.03 3.49 10.52
CA ASN A 187 20.15 3.78 11.41
C ASN A 187 20.59 5.26 11.24
N PRO A 188 20.62 6.07 12.32
CA PRO A 188 21.08 7.46 12.25
C PRO A 188 22.56 7.59 11.84
N GLU A 189 23.38 6.54 11.96
CA GLU A 189 24.75 6.58 11.45
C GLU A 189 24.82 6.62 9.92
N TRP A 190 23.77 6.18 9.22
CA TRP A 190 23.72 6.26 7.75
C TRP A 190 23.59 7.69 7.25
N SER A 191 22.88 8.55 7.98
CA SER A 191 22.78 9.98 7.61
C SER A 191 24.09 10.75 7.81
N LYS A 192 25.08 10.16 8.50
CA LYS A 192 26.45 10.71 8.55
C LYS A 192 27.28 10.32 7.33
N ARG A 193 26.98 9.16 6.72
CA ARG A 193 27.67 8.63 5.52
C ARG A 193 27.11 9.21 4.23
N VAL A 194 25.82 9.52 4.21
CA VAL A 194 25.12 10.08 3.04
C VAL A 194 24.43 11.38 3.43
N SER A 195 24.83 12.47 2.78
CA SER A 195 24.33 13.82 3.06
C SER A 195 22.95 14.05 2.46
N GLY A 196 21.96 14.36 3.31
CA GLY A 196 20.60 14.71 2.89
C GLY A 196 19.80 13.54 2.33
N GLY A 197 18.47 13.59 2.47
CA GLY A 197 17.58 12.53 1.98
C GLY A 197 16.91 11.67 3.05
N VAL A 198 16.10 10.72 2.62
CA VAL A 198 15.28 9.85 3.46
C VAL A 198 15.58 8.39 3.16
N PHE A 199 15.49 7.53 4.19
CA PHE A 199 15.59 6.09 4.02
C PHE A 199 14.19 5.47 3.99
N ILE A 200 13.85 4.80 2.89
CA ILE A 200 12.60 4.06 2.75
C ILE A 200 12.86 2.56 2.78
N VAL A 201 11.82 1.78 3.04
CA VAL A 201 11.90 0.32 3.04
C VAL A 201 11.72 -0.20 1.62
N THR A 202 12.60 -1.11 1.20
CA THR A 202 12.58 -1.81 -0.10
C THR A 202 12.62 -3.34 0.06
N GLY A 203 12.58 -3.83 1.29
CA GLY A 203 12.58 -5.26 1.55
C GLY A 203 12.36 -5.59 3.01
N ALA A 204 12.03 -6.84 3.25
CA ALA A 204 11.78 -7.36 4.59
C ALA A 204 12.23 -8.81 4.71
N GLN A 205 12.61 -9.20 5.92
CA GLN A 205 13.01 -10.56 6.24
C GLN A 205 12.60 -10.87 7.68
N LEU A 206 12.05 -12.06 7.89
CA LEU A 206 11.85 -12.61 9.23
C LEU A 206 13.03 -13.49 9.61
N PHE A 207 13.43 -13.45 10.87
CA PHE A 207 14.44 -14.36 11.38
C PHE A 207 14.19 -14.67 12.85
N THR A 208 14.83 -15.71 13.35
CA THR A 208 14.69 -16.12 14.74
C THR A 208 16.05 -16.16 15.40
N LYS A 209 16.16 -15.59 16.61
CA LYS A 209 17.34 -15.69 17.47
C LYS A 209 16.99 -16.48 18.73
N GLY A 210 18.02 -16.99 19.41
CA GLY A 210 17.88 -17.70 20.68
C GLY A 210 17.95 -19.24 20.57
N THR A 211 17.91 -19.87 21.73
CA THR A 211 18.03 -21.33 21.88
C THR A 211 16.65 -21.98 21.82
N TRP A 212 16.60 -23.33 21.80
CA TRP A 212 15.34 -24.07 21.71
C TRP A 212 14.33 -23.75 22.83
N ALA A 213 14.82 -23.33 24.01
CA ALA A 213 14.00 -23.02 25.18
C ALA A 213 13.34 -21.63 25.09
N ARG A 214 14.00 -20.65 24.46
CA ARG A 214 13.48 -19.29 24.29
C ARG A 214 13.85 -18.79 22.89
N LYS A 215 12.97 -19.05 21.93
CA LYS A 215 13.12 -18.55 20.56
C LYS A 215 12.39 -17.23 20.40
N VAL A 216 13.10 -16.23 19.92
CA VAL A 216 12.57 -14.89 19.68
C VAL A 216 12.43 -14.68 18.17
N LEU A 217 11.26 -14.23 17.73
CA LEU A 217 10.99 -13.81 16.35
C LEU A 217 11.37 -12.35 16.19
N HIS A 218 12.17 -12.06 15.17
CA HIS A 218 12.67 -10.74 14.86
C HIS A 218 12.32 -10.34 13.43
N LEU A 219 12.27 -9.03 13.21
CA LEU A 219 12.06 -8.41 11.92
C LEU A 219 13.34 -7.71 11.47
N ARG A 220 13.66 -7.87 10.19
CA ARG A 220 14.71 -7.14 9.49
C ARG A 220 14.08 -6.41 8.32
N LEU A 221 14.47 -5.17 8.10
CA LEU A 221 14.04 -4.36 6.96
C LEU A 221 15.26 -3.96 6.13
N LEU A 222 15.10 -3.97 4.81
CA LEU A 222 16.06 -3.40 3.87
C LEU A 222 15.68 -1.95 3.65
N TYR A 223 16.62 -1.06 3.93
CA TYR A 223 16.47 0.37 3.70
C TYR A 223 17.21 0.78 2.44
N THR A 224 16.61 1.65 1.65
CA THR A 224 17.22 2.29 0.50
C THR A 224 17.14 3.80 0.69
N HIS A 225 18.27 4.47 0.45
CA HIS A 225 18.37 5.93 0.54
C HIS A 225 17.76 6.60 -0.68
N ILE A 226 16.99 7.67 -0.47
CA ILE A 226 16.51 8.56 -1.52
C ILE A 226 17.07 9.95 -1.24
N PRO A 227 17.99 10.46 -2.07
CA PRO A 227 18.52 11.82 -1.95
C PRO A 227 17.44 12.87 -2.22
N LYS A 228 17.70 14.13 -1.83
CA LYS A 228 16.84 15.30 -2.12
C LYS A 228 15.36 15.15 -1.70
N CYS A 229 15.12 14.35 -0.65
CA CYS A 229 13.79 14.15 -0.09
C CYS A 229 13.80 14.49 1.39
N THR A 230 12.66 14.94 1.91
CA THR A 230 12.43 15.11 3.35
C THR A 230 11.11 14.45 3.76
N ILE A 231 10.99 14.03 5.02
CA ILE A 231 9.73 13.46 5.52
C ILE A 231 8.79 14.62 5.84
N HIS A 232 7.72 14.77 5.07
CA HIS A 232 6.69 15.77 5.33
C HIS A 232 5.76 15.34 6.47
N LYS A 233 5.23 14.12 6.38
CA LYS A 233 4.28 13.56 7.35
C LYS A 233 4.60 12.11 7.58
N SER A 234 4.41 11.63 8.82
CA SER A 234 4.52 10.19 9.08
C SER A 234 3.47 9.71 10.07
N GLU A 235 3.01 8.48 9.86
CA GLU A 235 1.90 7.89 10.62
C GLU A 235 2.13 6.39 10.85
N TRP A 236 1.80 5.93 12.06
CA TRP A 236 1.74 4.51 12.36
C TRP A 236 0.36 3.97 12.04
N THR A 237 0.31 2.94 11.21
CA THR A 237 -0.93 2.28 10.85
C THR A 237 -0.87 0.83 11.34
N ARG A 238 -1.94 0.44 12.04
CA ARG A 238 -2.23 -0.94 12.38
C ARG A 238 -3.00 -1.55 11.22
N ALA A 239 -2.89 -2.85 11.06
CA ALA A 239 -3.80 -3.55 10.19
C ALA A 239 -5.27 -3.23 10.55
N PRO A 240 -6.15 -3.03 9.55
CA PRO A 240 -7.55 -2.77 9.80
C PRO A 240 -8.10 -3.94 10.60
N ALA A 241 -8.70 -3.64 11.77
CA ALA A 241 -9.37 -4.65 12.57
C ALA A 241 -10.36 -5.35 11.66
N ALA A 242 -10.12 -6.62 11.33
CA ALA A 242 -10.99 -7.38 10.46
C ALA A 242 -12.41 -7.25 11.01
N SER A 243 -13.25 -6.46 10.35
CA SER A 243 -14.67 -6.48 10.58
C SER A 243 -15.06 -7.94 10.45
N GLN A 244 -15.56 -8.51 11.54
CA GLN A 244 -16.06 -9.87 11.60
C GLN A 244 -17.29 -9.98 10.69
N LYS A 245 -17.14 -9.86 9.36
CA LYS A 245 -18.06 -10.41 8.38
C LYS A 245 -17.72 -11.89 8.20
N GLY A 246 -17.76 -12.61 9.30
CA GLY A 246 -17.99 -14.04 9.29
C GLY A 246 -19.47 -14.29 8.99
N SER A 247 -19.90 -14.06 7.74
CA SER A 247 -21.21 -14.53 7.26
C SER A 247 -21.01 -15.87 6.57
N PHE A 248 -20.74 -16.92 7.35
CA PHE A 248 -20.65 -18.31 6.88
C PHE A 248 -21.94 -19.09 7.15
N PHE A 249 -23.11 -18.48 6.90
CA PHE A 249 -24.37 -19.21 6.85
C PHE A 249 -25.18 -18.75 5.63
N THR A 250 -24.89 -19.32 4.46
CA THR A 250 -25.84 -19.39 3.34
C THR A 250 -25.56 -20.65 2.53
N THR A 251 -25.70 -21.81 3.16
CA THR A 251 -25.86 -23.08 2.44
C THR A 251 -26.58 -24.09 3.32
N ILE A 252 -27.90 -23.96 3.45
CA ILE A 252 -28.76 -25.14 3.57
C ILE A 252 -30.21 -24.82 3.17
N SER A 253 -30.73 -25.69 2.29
CA SER A 253 -32.14 -26.04 2.05
C SER A 253 -32.99 -25.06 1.22
N THR A 254 -33.85 -25.46 0.28
CA THR A 254 -34.26 -26.76 -0.31
C THR A 254 -35.12 -26.41 -1.54
N THR A 255 -35.08 -27.25 -2.56
CA THR A 255 -36.07 -27.30 -3.66
C THR A 255 -37.50 -27.46 -3.13
N LEU A 256 -38.48 -26.68 -3.64
CA LEU A 256 -39.85 -27.10 -4.07
C LEU A 256 -40.78 -25.88 -4.39
N SER A 257 -41.26 -25.84 -5.64
CA SER A 257 -42.58 -25.36 -6.17
C SER A 257 -43.12 -23.91 -5.99
N SER A 258 -43.04 -23.12 -7.10
CA SER A 258 -44.06 -22.32 -7.85
C SER A 258 -45.23 -21.53 -7.19
N PRO A 259 -45.92 -20.62 -7.93
CA PRO A 259 -45.58 -19.25 -8.34
C PRO A 259 -46.53 -18.20 -7.70
N PHE A 260 -46.41 -16.91 -8.10
CA PHE A 260 -47.41 -15.82 -8.02
C PHE A 260 -47.10 -14.62 -7.08
N MET A 261 -47.15 -13.43 -7.71
CA MET A 261 -47.27 -12.04 -7.22
C MET A 261 -46.02 -11.18 -6.95
N HIS A 262 -45.81 -10.29 -7.93
CA HIS A 262 -45.23 -8.94 -7.90
C HIS A 262 -45.06 -8.26 -6.53
N ARG A 263 -43.86 -7.73 -6.29
CA ARG A 263 -43.68 -6.28 -6.05
C ARG A 263 -42.25 -5.86 -6.40
N ASN A 264 -42.12 -4.96 -7.37
CA ASN A 264 -40.87 -4.33 -7.77
C ASN A 264 -40.32 -3.46 -6.64
N ALA A 265 -39.11 -3.76 -6.17
CA ALA A 265 -38.24 -2.81 -5.49
C ALA A 265 -36.79 -3.13 -5.89
N GLN A 266 -36.23 -2.31 -6.79
CA GLN A 266 -34.82 -2.37 -7.17
C GLN A 266 -33.92 -2.06 -5.96
N PRO A 267 -32.91 -2.87 -5.63
CA PRO A 267 -31.87 -2.47 -4.70
C PRO A 267 -30.86 -1.55 -5.41
N ALA A 268 -30.64 -0.37 -4.83
CA ALA A 268 -29.61 0.57 -5.22
C ALA A 268 -28.22 -0.10 -5.27
N GLN A 269 -27.55 0.03 -6.41
CA GLN A 269 -26.18 -0.42 -6.60
C GLN A 269 -25.25 0.39 -5.68
N LYS A 270 -24.79 -0.25 -4.59
CA LYS A 270 -23.58 0.19 -3.89
C LYS A 270 -22.41 -0.16 -4.80
N HIS A 271 -21.81 0.87 -5.38
CA HIS A 271 -20.53 0.76 -6.09
C HIS A 271 -19.47 0.27 -5.09
N GLU A 272 -19.07 -1.00 -5.21
CA GLU A 272 -17.80 -1.45 -4.64
C GLU A 272 -16.65 -0.67 -5.28
N PRO A 273 -15.62 -0.27 -4.53
CA PRO A 273 -14.47 0.38 -5.12
C PRO A 273 -13.78 -0.62 -6.04
N ALA A 274 -13.83 -0.37 -7.35
CA ALA A 274 -13.02 -1.07 -8.32
C ALA A 274 -11.55 -0.91 -7.92
N GLN A 275 -11.01 -1.94 -7.26
CA GLN A 275 -9.61 -2.13 -6.96
C GLN A 275 -8.93 -2.50 -8.27
N LEU A 276 -8.12 -1.59 -8.80
CA LEU A 276 -7.26 -1.81 -9.97
C LEU A 276 -6.02 -2.62 -9.56
N ASN A 277 -6.24 -3.74 -8.88
CA ASN A 277 -5.19 -4.66 -8.44
C ASN A 277 -5.10 -5.78 -9.47
N SER A 278 -4.16 -5.69 -10.41
CA SER A 278 -3.87 -6.75 -11.40
C SER A 278 -3.13 -7.95 -10.77
N GLY A 279 -3.45 -8.27 -9.52
CA GLY A 279 -2.93 -9.42 -8.80
C GLY A 279 -3.81 -10.63 -9.07
N VAL A 280 -3.20 -11.74 -9.49
CA VAL A 280 -3.89 -13.02 -9.75
C VAL A 280 -4.60 -13.59 -8.50
N TYR A 281 -4.39 -13.02 -7.31
CA TYR A 281 -5.17 -13.25 -6.10
C TYR A 281 -5.14 -12.01 -5.18
N PRO A 282 -6.20 -11.17 -5.12
CA PRO A 282 -6.23 -10.03 -4.20
C PRO A 282 -6.18 -10.49 -2.73
N ASP A 283 -6.84 -11.61 -2.40
CA ASP A 283 -6.87 -12.20 -1.05
C ASP A 283 -5.77 -13.28 -0.81
N GLY A 284 -4.85 -13.45 -1.76
CA GLY A 284 -3.99 -14.64 -1.81
C GLY A 284 -4.78 -15.93 -2.15
N PRO A 285 -4.09 -17.07 -2.35
CA PRO A 285 -4.75 -18.35 -2.61
C PRO A 285 -5.69 -18.74 -1.45
N PRO A 286 -6.83 -19.42 -1.73
CA PRO A 286 -7.77 -19.84 -0.70
C PRO A 286 -7.07 -20.71 0.34
N VAL A 287 -7.10 -20.26 1.58
CA VAL A 287 -6.45 -20.92 2.72
C VAL A 287 -7.12 -22.30 2.93
N PRO A 288 -6.40 -23.43 2.84
CA PRO A 288 -7.00 -24.73 3.07
C PRO A 288 -7.55 -24.85 4.50
N LEU A 289 -8.78 -25.38 4.59
CA LEU A 289 -9.63 -25.48 5.80
C LEU A 289 -8.98 -26.23 6.99
N GLN A 290 -7.87 -26.95 6.77
CA GLN A 290 -7.15 -27.72 7.78
C GLN A 290 -6.19 -26.87 8.67
N SER A 291 -6.04 -25.58 8.38
CA SER A 291 -5.05 -24.67 9.01
C SER A 291 -5.54 -23.89 10.26
N ARG A 292 -6.79 -24.10 10.70
CA ARG A 292 -7.43 -23.37 11.82
C ARG A 292 -6.60 -23.31 13.12
N LYS A 293 -5.70 -24.26 13.37
CA LYS A 293 -4.91 -24.31 14.62
C LYS A 293 -3.77 -23.27 14.69
N LEU A 294 -3.19 -22.84 13.58
CA LEU A 294 -2.08 -21.86 13.56
C LEU A 294 -2.53 -20.45 13.17
N LEU A 295 -3.63 -20.32 12.43
CA LEU A 295 -4.27 -19.04 12.11
C LEU A 295 -4.66 -18.23 13.36
N LYS A 296 -4.90 -18.90 14.49
CA LYS A 296 -5.18 -18.25 15.77
C LYS A 296 -3.98 -17.52 16.38
N PHE A 297 -2.77 -17.71 15.85
CA PHE A 297 -1.54 -17.11 16.35
C PHE A 297 -0.94 -16.06 15.44
N VAL A 298 -1.46 -15.85 14.24
CA VAL A 298 -0.89 -14.91 13.26
C VAL A 298 -2.02 -14.05 12.72
N ASP A 299 -1.82 -12.74 12.74
CA ASP A 299 -2.66 -11.81 12.04
C ASP A 299 -2.14 -11.64 10.60
N MET A 300 -2.95 -12.04 9.63
CA MET A 300 -2.61 -12.00 8.19
C MET A 300 -3.20 -10.79 7.48
N SER A 301 -3.83 -9.89 8.23
CA SER A 301 -4.37 -8.63 7.74
C SER A 301 -3.30 -7.78 7.05
N GLU A 302 -3.65 -7.19 5.92
CA GLU A 302 -2.74 -6.36 5.14
C GLU A 302 -2.61 -4.97 5.76
N VAL A 303 -1.38 -4.48 5.88
CA VAL A 303 -1.09 -3.11 6.31
C VAL A 303 -0.56 -2.36 5.10
N VAL A 304 -1.47 -1.70 4.39
CA VAL A 304 -1.21 -1.03 3.12
C VAL A 304 -1.75 0.38 3.15
N LYS A 305 -1.09 1.30 2.45
CA LYS A 305 -1.66 2.61 2.12
C LYS A 305 -1.53 2.84 0.62
N GLY A 306 -2.55 3.46 0.02
CA GLY A 306 -2.56 3.71 -1.42
C GLY A 306 -3.50 4.83 -1.83
N ALA A 307 -4.03 4.77 -3.04
CA ALA A 307 -4.84 5.84 -3.64
C ALA A 307 -6.04 6.30 -2.81
N HIS A 308 -6.62 5.40 -2.01
CA HIS A 308 -7.78 5.71 -1.15
C HIS A 308 -7.38 6.48 0.11
N ASP A 309 -6.09 6.45 0.48
CA ASP A 309 -5.54 7.16 1.63
C ASP A 309 -4.91 8.46 1.15
N VAL A 310 -5.69 9.55 1.09
CA VAL A 310 -5.20 10.87 0.67
C VAL A 310 -3.92 11.25 1.46
N PRO A 311 -2.83 11.67 0.80
CA PRO A 311 -2.70 12.07 -0.61
C PRO A 311 -2.24 10.97 -1.59
N GLY A 312 -2.24 9.70 -1.19
CA GLY A 312 -2.11 8.54 -2.07
C GLY A 312 -0.69 8.12 -2.48
N HIS A 313 0.35 8.81 -2.00
CA HIS A 313 1.76 8.51 -2.29
C HIS A 313 2.55 8.10 -1.03
N TRP A 314 1.99 7.18 -0.24
CA TRP A 314 2.56 6.74 1.02
C TRP A 314 3.66 5.69 0.84
N LEU A 315 4.76 5.84 1.58
CA LEU A 315 5.88 4.90 1.59
C LEU A 315 6.17 4.35 2.98
N VAL A 316 6.60 3.10 3.05
CA VAL A 316 6.99 2.46 4.31
C VAL A 316 8.37 2.95 4.74
N THR A 317 8.49 3.45 5.97
CA THR A 317 9.75 3.96 6.56
C THR A 317 10.17 3.26 7.85
N ALA A 318 9.28 2.47 8.46
CA ALA A 318 9.62 1.60 9.58
C ALA A 318 8.54 0.53 9.75
N ALA A 319 8.86 -0.54 10.45
CA ALA A 319 7.87 -1.51 10.90
C ALA A 319 8.31 -2.17 12.21
N LYS A 320 7.34 -2.76 12.91
CA LYS A 320 7.58 -3.56 14.12
C LYS A 320 6.61 -4.73 14.19
N LEU A 321 7.06 -5.83 14.77
CA LEU A 321 6.15 -6.91 15.14
C LEU A 321 5.43 -6.53 16.43
N VAL A 322 4.19 -6.98 16.58
CA VAL A 322 3.39 -6.72 17.77
C VAL A 322 2.65 -7.97 18.19
N LYS A 323 2.32 -8.06 19.47
CA LYS A 323 1.39 -9.06 20.00
C LYS A 323 0.04 -8.40 20.25
N GLU A 324 -0.94 -8.67 19.39
CA GLU A 324 -2.30 -8.15 19.56
C GLU A 324 -3.27 -9.31 19.72
N ALA A 325 -4.07 -9.29 20.80
CA ALA A 325 -5.03 -10.35 21.13
C ALA A 325 -4.44 -11.78 21.11
N GLY A 326 -3.15 -11.93 21.48
CA GLY A 326 -2.45 -13.23 21.46
C GLY A 326 -1.98 -13.71 20.08
N LYS A 327 -2.08 -12.86 19.05
CA LYS A 327 -1.58 -13.09 17.69
C LYS A 327 -0.32 -12.27 17.42
N ILE A 328 0.54 -12.80 16.55
CA ILE A 328 1.66 -12.10 15.93
C ILE A 328 1.06 -11.20 14.85
N GLY A 329 1.15 -9.88 15.03
CA GLY A 329 0.73 -8.88 14.06
C GLY A 329 1.88 -7.98 13.62
N LEU A 330 1.56 -7.02 12.76
CA LEU A 330 2.51 -6.05 12.22
C LEU A 330 1.95 -4.63 12.36
N HIS A 331 2.78 -3.71 12.84
CA HIS A 331 2.54 -2.27 12.73
C HIS A 331 3.55 -1.67 11.76
N VAL A 332 3.06 -0.84 10.86
CA VAL A 332 3.86 -0.25 9.79
C VAL A 332 3.79 1.27 9.92
N LYS A 333 4.95 1.91 9.79
CA LYS A 333 5.05 3.36 9.72
C LYS A 333 5.11 3.79 8.27
N PHE A 334 4.13 4.58 7.87
CA PHE A 334 4.08 5.22 6.57
C PHE A 334 4.59 6.65 6.67
N ALA A 335 5.19 7.15 5.61
CA ALA A 335 5.59 8.53 5.46
C ALA A 335 5.21 9.07 4.08
N LEU A 336 4.90 10.36 4.05
CA LEU A 336 4.85 11.18 2.84
C LEU A 336 6.19 11.88 2.72
N LEU A 337 6.73 11.87 1.50
CA LEU A 337 7.98 12.53 1.18
C LEU A 337 7.67 13.85 0.49
N ASN A 338 8.40 14.88 0.87
CA ASN A 338 8.53 16.09 0.06
C ASN A 338 9.77 15.93 -0.82
N TYR A 339 9.62 16.20 -2.11
CA TYR A 339 10.67 16.04 -3.11
C TYR A 339 11.17 17.45 -3.46
N ASP A 340 12.46 17.71 -3.23
CA ASP A 340 13.05 19.01 -3.54
C ASP A 340 13.33 19.08 -5.06
N ASP A 341 12.35 19.53 -5.83
CA ASP A 341 12.46 19.78 -7.27
C ASP A 341 13.47 20.91 -7.54
N THR A 342 14.76 20.57 -7.59
CA THR A 342 15.83 21.53 -7.91
C THR A 342 16.51 21.28 -9.26
N GLU A 343 16.00 20.35 -10.07
CA GLU A 343 16.50 20.15 -11.44
C GLU A 343 15.34 20.00 -12.44
N GLN A 344 14.57 21.07 -12.64
CA GLN A 344 14.01 21.29 -13.97
C GLN A 344 15.12 21.89 -14.85
N PRO A 345 15.55 21.24 -15.96
CA PRO A 345 16.20 21.99 -17.02
C PRO A 345 15.15 22.97 -17.55
N HIS A 346 15.44 24.27 -17.49
CA HIS A 346 14.65 25.29 -18.15
C HIS A 346 14.46 24.91 -19.63
N GLY A 347 13.33 24.30 -19.94
CA GLY A 347 12.81 24.23 -21.30
C GLY A 347 12.40 25.64 -21.68
N SER A 348 13.25 26.32 -22.46
CA SER A 348 12.90 27.58 -23.10
C SER A 348 11.55 27.41 -23.79
N ILE A 349 10.54 28.14 -23.31
CA ILE A 349 9.33 28.42 -24.08
C ILE A 349 9.81 29.25 -25.28
N MET A 350 10.05 28.58 -26.41
CA MET A 350 10.13 29.27 -27.69
C MET A 350 8.73 29.78 -28.01
N SER A 351 8.51 31.07 -27.75
CA SER A 351 7.39 31.83 -28.24
C SER A 351 7.40 31.79 -29.78
N TYR A 352 6.56 30.95 -30.37
CA TYR A 352 6.25 31.07 -31.79
C TYR A 352 5.37 32.31 -31.98
N HIS A 353 6.00 33.43 -32.34
CA HIS A 353 5.29 34.53 -32.98
C HIS A 353 4.89 34.07 -34.39
N CYS A 354 3.59 33.81 -34.58
CA CYS A 354 3.02 33.76 -35.92
C CYS A 354 3.02 35.20 -36.47
N LYS A 355 3.64 35.40 -37.63
CA LYS A 355 3.43 36.57 -38.48
C LYS A 355 2.08 36.49 -39.16
#